data_AF-A0A3C1F9F8-F1
#
_entry.id   AF-A0A3C1F9F8-F1
#
_cell.length_a   1.000
_cell.length_b   1.000
_cell.length_c   1.000
_cell.angle_alpha   90.00
_cell.angle_beta   90.00
_cell.angle_gamma   90.00
#
_symmetry.space_group_name_H-M   'P 1'
#
loop_
_entity.id
_entity.type
_entity.pdbx_description
1 polymer ?
#
loop_
_entity_poly.entity_id
_entity_poly.type
_entity_poly.pdbx_seq_one_letter_code
_entity_poly.pdbx_strand_id
1 'polypeptide(L)'
;MFNWQRIKHKLQEKKAQILLPSVLLAPIFILVIYLLFETAKVSMAKVREQFALDNAAYTQVSAASTYLNALGMVNGPLPYRVMLYYKDQKVNATEEAKRQGRPAQVSVFELFYHGGGIPAIGPDYETGINAPPRAESTDWGLRYDPAITTKDENHYPRSDWEKESPKEPSSGEWVPVMSRELVENYYIPGVDFAKNVIQYYLEMFLYVGSTYDSQTYVYKQNSKNAVMYRSVYYLNVSNCKRSDCARQSAAKLRNYLPLNAQPFYLNNVRFFLSDSSRSGAHYGAYNLDFNMEENVKTKMFQFAYLDPGSRSRLRQFGHGILLKQNYTLPKNHFNINLEQKYKPFVRTTVKLQCPRANNNCVWPNPLPKYNVTLAP
;
A
#
# COMPACT_ATOMS: atom_id res chain seq x y z
N MET A 1 5.71 -64.89 73.95
CA MET A 1 6.82 -64.98 72.98
C MET A 1 6.32 -64.53 71.61
N PHE A 2 6.67 -63.30 71.21
CA PHE A 2 6.25 -62.71 69.93
C PHE A 2 6.96 -63.42 68.77
N ASN A 3 6.19 -64.08 67.91
CA ASN A 3 6.72 -64.89 66.82
C ASN A 3 7.16 -64.00 65.63
N TRP A 4 8.33 -63.38 65.78
CA TRP A 4 8.95 -62.44 64.82
C TRP A 4 9.22 -63.05 63.43
N GLN A 5 9.34 -64.38 63.33
CA GLN A 5 9.55 -65.06 62.06
C GLN A 5 8.31 -65.05 61.15
N ARG A 6 7.10 -65.14 61.70
CA ARG A 6 5.84 -65.12 60.92
C ARG A 6 5.51 -63.73 60.35
N ILE A 7 5.92 -62.67 61.03
CA ILE A 7 5.74 -61.27 60.56
C ILE A 7 6.74 -60.95 59.44
N LYS A 8 8.00 -61.41 59.56
CA LYS A 8 8.99 -61.30 58.48
C LYS A 8 8.54 -61.99 57.18
N HIS A 9 7.96 -63.18 57.27
CA HIS A 9 7.51 -63.92 56.08
C HIS A 9 6.32 -63.24 55.37
N LYS A 10 5.31 -62.75 56.12
CA LYS A 10 4.19 -61.99 55.55
C LYS A 10 4.59 -60.64 54.94
N LEU A 11 5.61 -59.98 55.50
CA LEU A 11 6.17 -58.75 54.92
C LEU A 11 7.00 -59.03 53.66
N GLN A 12 7.70 -60.18 53.58
CA GLN A 12 8.41 -60.60 52.36
C GLN A 12 7.45 -60.96 51.22
N GLU A 13 6.33 -61.64 51.50
CA GLU A 13 5.28 -61.94 50.50
C GLU A 13 4.61 -60.66 49.97
N LYS A 14 4.33 -59.68 50.83
CA LYS A 14 3.78 -58.37 50.40
C LYS A 14 4.81 -57.48 49.70
N LYS A 15 6.11 -57.61 50.01
CA LYS A 15 7.17 -56.89 49.27
C LYS A 15 7.20 -57.32 47.80
N ALA A 16 7.04 -58.60 47.49
CA ALA A 16 6.97 -59.09 46.11
C ALA A 16 5.72 -58.56 45.36
N GLN A 17 4.56 -58.46 46.04
CA GLN A 17 3.34 -57.89 45.49
C GLN A 17 3.42 -56.38 45.22
N ILE A 18 4.30 -55.64 45.90
CA ILE A 18 4.55 -54.21 45.64
C ILE A 18 5.70 -54.05 44.63
N LEU A 19 6.72 -54.91 44.68
CA LEU A 19 7.87 -54.86 43.78
C LEU A 19 7.46 -55.15 42.33
N LEU A 20 6.65 -56.18 42.09
CA LEU A 20 6.26 -56.60 40.74
C LEU A 20 5.54 -55.49 39.95
N PRO A 21 4.49 -54.85 40.51
CA PRO A 21 3.86 -53.69 39.88
C PRO A 21 4.82 -52.50 39.75
N SER A 22 5.69 -52.25 40.75
CA SER A 22 6.62 -51.11 40.71
C SER A 22 7.71 -51.28 39.66
N VAL A 23 8.22 -52.50 39.45
CA VAL A 23 9.22 -52.84 38.42
C VAL A 23 8.63 -52.72 37.00
N LEU A 24 7.32 -52.92 36.84
CA LEU A 24 6.62 -52.68 35.57
C LEU A 24 6.19 -51.22 35.38
N LEU A 25 5.67 -50.58 36.44
CA LEU A 25 5.15 -49.21 36.39
C LEU A 25 6.26 -48.17 36.31
N ALA A 26 7.37 -48.32 37.04
CA ALA A 26 8.42 -47.30 37.06
C ALA A 26 9.07 -47.09 35.66
N PRO A 27 9.43 -48.14 34.89
CA PRO A 27 9.90 -47.95 33.51
C PRO A 27 8.86 -47.31 32.59
N ILE A 28 7.57 -47.67 32.75
CA ILE A 28 6.47 -47.07 31.98
C ILE A 28 6.34 -45.58 32.29
N PHE A 29 6.35 -45.20 33.57
CA PHE A 29 6.29 -43.80 33.98
C PHE A 29 7.49 -42.99 33.49
N ILE A 30 8.70 -43.54 33.59
CA ILE A 30 9.92 -42.92 33.05
C ILE A 30 9.78 -42.72 31.53
N LEU A 31 9.30 -43.74 30.82
CA LEU A 31 9.10 -43.68 29.36
C LEU A 31 8.05 -42.62 28.97
N VAL A 32 6.94 -42.51 29.72
CA VAL A 32 5.93 -41.46 29.53
C VAL A 32 6.53 -40.07 29.76
N ILE A 33 7.32 -39.88 30.81
CA ILE A 33 8.00 -38.60 31.08
C ILE A 33 8.93 -38.24 29.92
N TYR A 34 9.74 -39.19 29.44
CA TYR A 34 10.62 -38.97 28.29
C TYR A 34 9.84 -38.63 27.01
N LEU A 35 8.73 -39.33 26.74
CA LEU A 35 7.86 -39.00 25.62
C LEU A 35 7.30 -37.58 25.73
N LEU A 36 6.88 -37.14 26.92
CA LEU A 36 6.40 -35.77 27.14
C LEU A 36 7.49 -34.73 26.83
N PHE A 37 8.72 -34.94 27.31
CA PHE A 37 9.85 -34.05 27.01
C PHE A 37 10.16 -34.00 25.50
N GLU A 38 10.20 -35.15 24.82
CA GLU A 38 10.45 -35.20 23.39
C GLU A 38 9.32 -34.54 22.58
N THR A 39 8.07 -34.75 22.98
CA THR A 39 6.91 -34.10 22.35
C THR A 39 6.95 -32.58 22.54
N ALA A 40 7.32 -32.12 23.74
CA ALA A 40 7.48 -30.70 24.04
C ALA A 40 8.60 -30.06 23.20
N LYS A 41 9.73 -30.76 23.03
CA LYS A 41 10.86 -30.33 22.19
C LYS A 41 10.45 -30.16 20.71
N VAL A 42 9.73 -31.14 20.16
CA VAL A 42 9.20 -31.09 18.79
C VAL A 42 8.16 -29.96 18.65
N SER A 43 7.30 -29.78 19.66
CA SER A 43 6.31 -28.71 19.70
C SER A 43 6.97 -27.32 19.69
N MET A 44 7.97 -27.08 20.55
CA MET A 44 8.70 -25.81 20.57
C MET A 44 9.42 -25.53 19.24
N ALA A 45 10.02 -26.54 18.63
CA ALA A 45 10.64 -26.39 17.31
C ALA A 45 9.61 -25.98 16.26
N LYS A 46 8.44 -26.62 16.22
CA LYS A 46 7.35 -26.25 15.32
C LYS A 46 6.87 -24.82 15.57
N VAL A 47 6.65 -24.43 16.82
CA VAL A 47 6.21 -23.08 17.19
C VAL A 47 7.22 -22.03 16.73
N ARG A 48 8.52 -22.27 16.92
CA ARG A 48 9.58 -21.36 16.45
C ARG A 48 9.56 -21.20 14.93
N GLU A 49 9.47 -22.30 14.19
CA GLU A 49 9.44 -22.29 12.73
C GLU A 49 8.16 -21.61 12.20
N GLN A 50 7.02 -21.83 12.84
CA GLN A 50 5.76 -21.18 12.50
C GLN A 50 5.83 -19.68 12.75
N PHE A 51 6.34 -19.27 13.92
CA PHE A 51 6.56 -17.87 14.25
C PHE A 51 7.53 -17.19 13.25
N ALA A 52 8.61 -17.86 12.88
CA ALA A 52 9.54 -17.37 11.87
C ALA A 52 8.89 -17.19 10.50
N LEU A 53 8.07 -18.15 10.07
CA LEU A 53 7.31 -18.10 8.82
C LEU A 53 6.34 -16.91 8.81
N ASP A 54 5.54 -16.77 9.87
CA ASP A 54 4.52 -15.73 10.00
C ASP A 54 5.16 -14.34 10.08
N ASN A 55 6.20 -14.17 10.89
CA ASN A 55 6.91 -12.89 11.01
C ASN A 55 7.58 -12.48 9.68
N ALA A 56 8.19 -13.44 8.97
CA ALA A 56 8.79 -13.19 7.67
C ALA A 56 7.73 -12.79 6.62
N ALA A 57 6.60 -13.52 6.59
CA ALA A 57 5.50 -13.25 5.69
C ALA A 57 4.89 -11.87 5.95
N TYR A 58 4.57 -11.58 7.21
CA TYR A 58 4.04 -10.29 7.64
C TYR A 58 4.98 -9.17 7.21
N THR A 59 6.25 -9.22 7.63
CA THR A 59 7.22 -8.16 7.37
C THR A 59 7.37 -7.82 5.89
N GLN A 60 7.54 -8.85 5.04
CA GLN A 60 7.73 -8.63 3.60
C GLN A 60 6.46 -8.11 2.91
N VAL A 61 5.29 -8.59 3.31
CA VAL A 61 4.01 -8.17 2.72
C VAL A 61 3.56 -6.82 3.27
N SER A 62 3.90 -6.48 4.51
CA SER A 62 3.74 -5.14 5.07
C SER A 62 4.56 -4.10 4.30
N ALA A 63 5.78 -4.42 3.87
CA ALA A 63 6.54 -3.53 2.98
C ALA A 63 5.81 -3.27 1.65
N ALA A 64 5.15 -4.29 1.08
CA ALA A 64 4.31 -4.12 -0.11
C ALA A 64 3.04 -3.30 0.19
N SER A 65 2.40 -3.54 1.33
CA SER A 65 1.24 -2.76 1.80
C SER A 65 1.58 -1.28 1.98
N THR A 66 2.71 -0.97 2.63
CA THR A 66 3.20 0.40 2.81
C THR A 66 3.46 1.07 1.47
N TYR A 67 4.13 0.38 0.54
CA TYR A 67 4.37 0.90 -0.80
C TYR A 67 3.06 1.20 -1.55
N LEU A 68 2.11 0.25 -1.59
CA LEU A 68 0.83 0.45 -2.27
C LEU A 68 -0.02 1.54 -1.60
N ASN A 69 0.03 1.69 -0.28
CA ASN A 69 -0.64 2.77 0.43
C ASN A 69 0.01 4.12 0.14
N ALA A 70 1.34 4.18 0.05
CA ALA A 70 2.05 5.38 -0.36
C ALA A 70 1.66 5.77 -1.80
N LEU A 71 1.61 4.80 -2.73
CA LEU A 71 1.12 5.02 -4.09
C LEU A 71 -0.33 5.55 -4.11
N GLY A 72 -1.23 4.92 -3.36
CA GLY A 72 -2.60 5.40 -3.22
C GLY A 72 -2.67 6.83 -2.66
N MET A 73 -1.76 7.22 -1.76
CA MET A 73 -1.73 8.57 -1.21
C MET A 73 -1.27 9.62 -2.23
N VAL A 74 -0.21 9.33 -3.00
CA VAL A 74 0.37 10.28 -3.97
C VAL A 74 -0.52 10.51 -5.19
N ASN A 75 -1.37 9.55 -5.55
CA ASN A 75 -2.19 9.58 -6.76
C ASN A 75 -3.42 10.49 -6.73
N GLY A 76 -3.62 11.26 -5.68
CA GLY A 76 -4.77 12.14 -5.61
C GLY A 76 -5.10 12.65 -4.22
N PRO A 77 -5.18 11.80 -3.18
CA PRO A 77 -5.50 12.27 -1.83
C PRO A 77 -4.53 13.34 -1.33
N LEU A 78 -3.23 13.21 -1.63
CA LEU A 78 -2.24 14.22 -1.27
C LEU A 78 -2.40 15.51 -2.10
N PRO A 79 -2.41 15.49 -3.45
CA PRO A 79 -2.70 16.69 -4.25
C PRO A 79 -4.00 17.39 -3.87
N TYR A 80 -5.08 16.63 -3.66
CA TYR A 80 -6.37 17.14 -3.20
C TYR A 80 -6.22 17.88 -1.87
N ARG A 81 -5.61 17.25 -0.85
CA ARG A 81 -5.45 17.85 0.49
C ARG A 81 -4.59 19.11 0.48
N VAL A 82 -3.52 19.12 -0.30
CA VAL A 82 -2.65 20.30 -0.42
C VAL A 82 -3.42 21.44 -1.07
N MET A 83 -4.09 21.18 -2.20
CA MET A 83 -4.86 22.21 -2.90
C MET A 83 -6.09 22.68 -2.13
N LEU A 84 -6.62 21.84 -1.24
CA LEU A 84 -7.70 22.20 -0.33
C LEU A 84 -7.35 23.38 0.59
N TYR A 85 -6.06 23.60 0.86
CA TYR A 85 -5.59 24.76 1.62
C TYR A 85 -6.00 26.08 0.95
N TYR A 86 -6.15 26.08 -0.38
CA TYR A 86 -6.55 27.24 -1.16
C TYR A 86 -8.08 27.40 -1.29
N LYS A 87 -8.89 26.63 -0.56
CA LYS A 87 -10.36 26.74 -0.59
C LYS A 87 -10.87 28.09 -0.06
N ASP A 88 -10.16 28.64 0.92
CA ASP A 88 -10.53 29.90 1.60
C ASP A 88 -9.91 31.12 0.90
N GLN A 89 -8.93 30.91 0.01
CA GLN A 89 -8.43 31.94 -0.88
C GLN A 89 -9.44 32.12 -2.02
N LYS A 90 -10.23 33.19 -1.92
CA LYS A 90 -11.28 33.52 -2.89
C LYS A 90 -10.81 34.59 -3.88
N VAL A 91 -11.28 34.49 -5.12
CA VAL A 91 -11.15 35.51 -6.17
C VAL A 91 -12.52 36.10 -6.49
N ASN A 92 -12.56 37.40 -6.78
CA ASN A 92 -13.80 38.14 -6.98
C ASN A 92 -14.31 38.03 -8.41
N ALA A 93 -15.62 37.94 -8.58
CA ALA A 93 -16.27 38.01 -9.87
C ALA A 93 -16.02 39.37 -10.55
N THR A 94 -15.85 39.35 -11.87
CA THR A 94 -15.90 40.54 -12.74
C THR A 94 -17.29 41.18 -12.70
N GLU A 95 -17.39 42.44 -13.12
CA GLU A 95 -18.69 43.14 -13.16
C GLU A 95 -19.67 42.47 -14.14
N GLU A 96 -19.16 41.95 -15.25
CA GLU A 96 -19.93 41.16 -16.21
C GLU A 96 -20.48 39.87 -15.59
N ALA A 97 -19.64 39.12 -14.87
CA ALA A 97 -20.05 37.90 -14.19
C ALA A 97 -21.11 38.16 -13.10
N LYS A 98 -20.98 39.25 -12.34
CA LYS A 98 -22.01 39.69 -11.38
C LYS A 98 -23.36 39.97 -12.05
N ARG A 99 -23.35 40.63 -13.22
CA ARG A 99 -24.57 40.91 -13.99
C ARG A 99 -25.24 39.65 -14.54
N GLN A 100 -24.47 38.60 -14.79
CA GLN A 100 -24.97 37.29 -15.21
C GLN A 100 -25.49 36.43 -14.04
N GLY A 101 -25.48 36.94 -12.80
CA GLY A 101 -25.93 36.21 -11.62
C GLY A 101 -24.97 35.12 -11.16
N ARG A 102 -23.69 35.15 -11.58
CA ARG A 102 -22.68 34.21 -11.09
C ARG A 102 -22.34 34.48 -9.61
N PRO A 103 -21.84 33.48 -8.86
CA PRO A 103 -21.39 33.68 -7.48
C PRO A 103 -20.39 34.83 -7.38
N ALA A 104 -20.51 35.65 -6.33
CA ALA A 104 -19.67 36.83 -6.14
C ALA A 104 -18.17 36.49 -6.01
N GLN A 105 -17.86 35.28 -5.55
CA GLN A 105 -16.51 34.78 -5.33
C GLN A 105 -16.42 33.30 -5.67
N VAL A 106 -15.26 32.87 -6.16
CA VAL A 106 -14.90 31.46 -6.34
C VAL A 106 -13.55 31.20 -5.68
N SER A 107 -13.30 29.99 -5.21
CA SER A 107 -12.01 29.62 -4.63
C SER A 107 -10.96 29.30 -5.68
N VAL A 108 -9.70 29.47 -5.29
CA VAL A 108 -8.56 28.97 -6.06
C VAL A 108 -8.62 27.44 -6.20
N PHE A 109 -9.13 26.72 -5.21
CA PHE A 109 -9.34 25.27 -5.33
C PHE A 109 -10.27 24.91 -6.50
N GLU A 110 -11.44 25.54 -6.59
CA GLU A 110 -12.43 25.32 -7.66
C GLU A 110 -11.84 25.59 -9.04
N LEU A 111 -10.98 26.60 -9.14
CA LEU A 111 -10.27 26.93 -10.37
C LEU A 111 -9.41 25.78 -10.91
N PHE A 112 -8.65 25.09 -10.04
CA PHE A 112 -7.83 23.94 -10.45
C PHE A 112 -8.65 22.66 -10.63
N TYR A 113 -9.70 22.46 -9.84
CA TYR A 113 -10.58 21.30 -9.98
C TYR A 113 -11.35 21.33 -11.31
N HIS A 114 -12.05 22.44 -11.60
CA HIS A 114 -12.76 22.64 -12.87
C HIS A 114 -11.83 22.82 -14.07
N GLY A 115 -10.55 23.09 -13.82
CA GLY A 115 -9.49 23.07 -14.83
C GLY A 115 -8.94 21.68 -15.13
N GLY A 116 -9.31 20.66 -14.35
CA GLY A 116 -8.77 19.31 -14.47
C GLY A 116 -7.30 19.19 -14.06
N GLY A 117 -6.82 20.10 -13.20
CA GLY A 117 -5.47 20.09 -12.65
C GLY A 117 -5.32 19.29 -11.36
N ILE A 118 -6.43 19.01 -10.67
CA ILE A 118 -6.49 18.13 -9.49
C ILE A 118 -7.80 17.33 -9.49
N PRO A 119 -7.81 16.12 -8.90
CA PRO A 119 -9.03 15.42 -8.61
C PRO A 119 -9.62 15.88 -7.25
N ALA A 120 -10.93 15.72 -7.07
CA ALA A 120 -11.64 16.05 -5.84
C ALA A 120 -12.67 14.97 -5.47
N ILE A 121 -13.12 15.01 -4.22
CA ILE A 121 -14.16 14.12 -3.70
C ILE A 121 -15.52 14.65 -4.19
N GLY A 122 -16.16 13.97 -5.15
CA GLY A 122 -17.45 14.42 -5.73
C GLY A 122 -18.70 13.94 -4.96
N PRO A 123 -19.91 14.49 -5.21
CA PRO A 123 -20.22 15.74 -5.94
C PRO A 123 -20.38 16.97 -5.01
N ASP A 124 -20.40 16.75 -3.70
CA ASP A 124 -20.70 17.77 -2.71
C ASP A 124 -19.38 18.40 -2.25
N TYR A 125 -18.79 19.24 -3.09
CA TYR A 125 -17.58 19.95 -2.70
C TYR A 125 -17.87 20.85 -1.47
N GLU A 126 -19.04 21.47 -1.35
CA GLU A 126 -19.35 22.30 -0.18
C GLU A 126 -19.55 21.53 1.15
N THR A 127 -20.11 20.31 1.13
CA THR A 127 -20.34 19.51 2.35
C THR A 127 -19.24 18.47 2.62
N GLY A 128 -18.49 18.07 1.58
CA GLY A 128 -17.43 17.05 1.61
C GLY A 128 -15.99 17.60 1.65
N ILE A 129 -15.77 18.90 1.42
CA ILE A 129 -14.45 19.53 1.55
C ILE A 129 -13.99 19.64 3.02
N ASN A 130 -14.91 19.91 3.95
CA ASN A 130 -14.54 20.17 5.35
C ASN A 130 -14.53 18.91 6.23
N ALA A 131 -15.07 17.80 5.75
CA ALA A 131 -15.07 16.53 6.46
C ALA A 131 -14.10 15.56 5.76
N PRO A 132 -12.99 15.14 6.40
CA PRO A 132 -12.16 14.09 5.83
C PRO A 132 -13.03 12.85 5.56
N PRO A 133 -12.83 12.14 4.43
CA PRO A 133 -13.62 10.96 4.15
C PRO A 133 -13.54 9.98 5.32
N ARG A 134 -14.69 9.42 5.70
CA ARG A 134 -14.80 8.62 6.93
C ARG A 134 -13.80 7.46 6.95
N ALA A 135 -13.30 7.14 8.14
CA ALA A 135 -12.27 6.12 8.32
C ALA A 135 -12.74 4.73 7.85
N GLU A 136 -14.02 4.44 7.93
CA GLU A 136 -14.68 3.22 7.47
C GLU A 136 -15.00 3.22 5.97
N SER A 137 -14.90 4.36 5.28
CA SER A 137 -15.32 4.45 3.88
C SER A 137 -14.48 3.54 2.99
N THR A 138 -15.14 2.71 2.19
CA THR A 138 -14.50 1.81 1.21
C THR A 138 -14.20 2.49 -0.12
N ASP A 139 -14.64 3.74 -0.27
CA ASP A 139 -14.41 4.57 -1.46
C ASP A 139 -14.38 6.05 -1.05
N TRP A 140 -13.41 6.82 -1.55
CA TRP A 140 -13.32 8.26 -1.30
C TRP A 140 -13.93 9.09 -2.43
N GLY A 141 -14.34 8.48 -3.54
CA GLY A 141 -15.02 9.17 -4.64
C GLY A 141 -14.16 10.21 -5.35
N LEU A 142 -12.83 10.10 -5.21
CA LEU A 142 -11.86 11.04 -5.76
C LEU A 142 -11.79 10.90 -7.28
N ARG A 143 -12.15 11.97 -8.01
CA ARG A 143 -12.28 11.99 -9.46
C ARG A 143 -11.94 13.37 -10.03
N TYR A 144 -11.56 13.45 -11.29
CA TYR A 144 -11.46 14.75 -11.97
C TYR A 144 -12.85 15.29 -12.29
N ASP A 145 -12.95 16.58 -12.60
CA ASP A 145 -14.23 17.19 -12.94
C ASP A 145 -14.87 16.48 -14.16
N PRO A 146 -16.02 15.81 -13.99
CA PRO A 146 -16.69 15.12 -15.09
C PRO A 146 -17.26 16.07 -16.14
N ALA A 147 -17.36 17.39 -15.87
CA ALA A 147 -17.82 18.37 -16.85
C ALA A 147 -16.84 18.55 -18.02
N ILE A 148 -15.56 18.24 -17.84
CA ILE A 148 -14.50 18.36 -18.86
C ILE A 148 -14.57 17.17 -19.82
N THR A 149 -15.55 17.20 -20.71
CA THR A 149 -15.88 16.08 -21.62
C THR A 149 -15.33 16.24 -23.03
N THR A 150 -15.04 17.47 -23.44
CA THR A 150 -14.63 17.83 -24.80
C THR A 150 -13.18 18.33 -24.82
N LYS A 151 -12.49 18.05 -25.93
CA LYS A 151 -11.14 18.58 -26.18
C LYS A 151 -11.25 19.83 -27.03
N ASP A 152 -10.77 20.94 -26.50
CA ASP A 152 -10.64 22.21 -27.21
C ASP A 152 -9.35 22.92 -26.76
N GLU A 153 -9.17 24.19 -27.13
CA GLU A 153 -7.99 24.97 -26.72
C GLU A 153 -7.88 25.25 -25.21
N ASN A 154 -9.00 25.07 -24.49
CA ASN A 154 -9.23 25.45 -23.09
C ASN A 154 -9.44 24.23 -22.18
N HIS A 155 -9.81 23.09 -22.77
CA HIS A 155 -10.15 21.85 -22.07
C HIS A 155 -9.39 20.67 -22.64
N TYR A 156 -8.89 19.82 -21.75
CA TYR A 156 -8.36 18.50 -22.11
C TYR A 156 -9.18 17.42 -21.38
N PRO A 157 -9.87 16.52 -22.11
CA PRO A 157 -10.73 15.53 -21.49
C PRO A 157 -9.92 14.53 -20.65
N ARG A 158 -10.39 14.28 -19.42
CA ARG A 158 -9.73 13.39 -18.44
C ARG A 158 -10.35 11.99 -18.37
N SER A 159 -11.30 11.68 -19.26
CA SER A 159 -12.01 10.40 -19.28
C SER A 159 -11.09 9.17 -19.42
N ASP A 160 -9.95 9.32 -20.11
CA ASP A 160 -8.93 8.28 -20.19
C ASP A 160 -8.09 8.14 -18.92
N TRP A 161 -7.94 9.22 -18.15
CA TRP A 161 -7.12 9.21 -16.94
C TRP A 161 -7.75 8.32 -15.88
N GLU A 162 -9.08 8.28 -15.79
CA GLU A 162 -9.82 7.45 -14.84
C GLU A 162 -9.91 5.96 -15.23
N LYS A 163 -9.09 5.49 -16.19
CA LYS A 163 -8.98 4.08 -16.56
C LYS A 163 -7.83 3.40 -15.81
N GLU A 164 -7.89 2.08 -15.67
CA GLU A 164 -6.79 1.29 -15.07
C GLU A 164 -5.49 1.29 -15.92
N SER A 165 -5.56 1.76 -17.17
CA SER A 165 -4.43 1.91 -18.08
C SER A 165 -4.62 3.20 -18.89
N PRO A 166 -4.32 4.34 -18.27
CA PRO A 166 -4.51 5.63 -18.89
C PRO A 166 -3.48 5.85 -19.99
N LYS A 167 -3.85 6.68 -20.97
CA LYS A 167 -2.96 7.09 -22.07
C LYS A 167 -2.41 8.48 -21.79
N GLU A 168 -1.09 8.61 -21.81
CA GLU A 168 -0.44 9.92 -21.65
C GLU A 168 -0.80 10.85 -22.83
N PRO A 169 -0.86 12.17 -22.59
CA PRO A 169 -1.00 13.15 -23.67
C PRO A 169 0.17 13.06 -24.64
N SER A 170 -0.08 13.45 -25.88
CA SER A 170 0.97 13.52 -26.90
C SER A 170 1.96 14.65 -26.54
N SER A 171 3.23 14.51 -26.93
CA SER A 171 4.31 15.43 -26.51
C SER A 171 4.12 16.90 -26.88
N GLY A 172 3.30 17.20 -27.89
CA GLY A 172 2.95 18.57 -28.30
C GLY A 172 1.64 19.11 -27.69
N GLU A 173 0.95 18.33 -26.87
CA GLU A 173 -0.36 18.72 -26.33
C GLU A 173 -0.21 19.54 -25.06
N TRP A 174 -0.69 20.79 -25.11
CA TRP A 174 -0.84 21.63 -23.93
C TRP A 174 -2.00 21.15 -23.09
N VAL A 175 -1.72 20.87 -21.83
CA VAL A 175 -2.71 20.38 -20.88
C VAL A 175 -3.13 21.50 -19.94
N PRO A 176 -4.36 22.02 -20.05
CA PRO A 176 -4.92 22.95 -19.08
C PRO A 176 -5.00 22.30 -17.71
N VAL A 177 -4.62 23.05 -16.67
CA VAL A 177 -4.75 22.64 -15.25
C VAL A 177 -5.58 23.63 -14.42
N MET A 178 -6.03 24.72 -15.03
CA MET A 178 -6.92 25.73 -14.46
C MET A 178 -8.10 25.97 -15.40
N SER A 179 -9.28 26.32 -14.87
CA SER A 179 -10.46 26.60 -15.69
C SER A 179 -10.35 27.98 -16.34
N ARG A 180 -10.27 28.02 -17.68
CA ARG A 180 -10.31 29.30 -18.41
C ARG A 180 -11.62 30.04 -18.20
N GLU A 181 -12.75 29.33 -18.18
CA GLU A 181 -14.06 29.94 -17.97
C GLU A 181 -14.09 30.70 -16.64
N LEU A 182 -13.53 30.13 -15.58
CA LEU A 182 -13.44 30.84 -14.29
C LEU A 182 -12.46 32.01 -14.36
N VAL A 183 -11.35 31.92 -15.09
CA VAL A 183 -10.43 33.06 -15.25
C VAL A 183 -11.04 34.22 -16.04
N GLU A 184 -11.93 33.94 -17.01
CA GLU A 184 -12.63 34.98 -17.77
C GLU A 184 -13.67 35.71 -16.93
N ASN A 185 -14.32 34.99 -16.00
CA ASN A 185 -15.40 35.52 -15.18
C ASN A 185 -14.94 36.08 -13.83
N TYR A 186 -13.74 35.75 -13.36
CA TYR A 186 -13.21 36.14 -12.06
C TYR A 186 -11.83 36.79 -12.18
N TYR A 187 -11.58 37.83 -11.40
CA TYR A 187 -10.31 38.55 -11.45
C TYR A 187 -9.17 37.77 -10.78
N ILE A 188 -8.23 37.31 -11.59
CA ILE A 188 -7.04 36.55 -11.18
C ILE A 188 -5.78 37.34 -11.57
N PRO A 189 -5.21 38.13 -10.65
CA PRO A 189 -4.10 39.03 -10.97
C PRO A 189 -2.82 38.24 -11.31
N GLY A 190 -2.36 38.37 -12.56
CA GLY A 190 -1.25 37.55 -13.07
C GLY A 190 0.02 37.55 -12.22
N VAL A 191 0.49 38.69 -11.71
CA VAL A 191 1.82 38.80 -11.08
C VAL A 191 1.87 38.10 -9.70
N ASP A 192 0.94 38.42 -8.81
CA ASP A 192 0.98 37.89 -7.43
C ASP A 192 0.39 36.47 -7.35
N PHE A 193 -0.58 36.17 -8.21
CA PHE A 193 -1.19 34.85 -8.29
C PHE A 193 -0.24 33.82 -8.89
N ALA A 194 0.44 34.16 -10.00
CA ALA A 194 1.38 33.23 -10.64
C ALA A 194 2.60 32.93 -9.76
N LYS A 195 3.11 33.93 -9.02
CA LYS A 195 4.25 33.72 -8.13
C LYS A 195 3.97 32.76 -6.99
N ASN A 196 2.78 32.83 -6.39
CA ASN A 196 2.48 32.00 -5.23
C ASN A 196 1.77 30.70 -5.63
N VAL A 197 0.59 30.79 -6.22
CA VAL A 197 -0.28 29.61 -6.42
C VAL A 197 0.27 28.66 -7.48
N ILE A 198 0.71 29.18 -8.63
CA ILE A 198 1.23 28.35 -9.71
C ILE A 198 2.56 27.70 -9.30
N GLN A 199 3.45 28.46 -8.65
CA GLN A 199 4.71 27.91 -8.14
C GLN A 199 4.46 26.77 -7.15
N TYR A 200 3.58 26.97 -6.15
CA TYR A 200 3.24 25.91 -5.19
C TYR A 200 2.60 24.69 -5.85
N TYR A 201 1.74 24.90 -6.85
CA TYR A 201 1.13 23.80 -7.61
C TYR A 201 2.20 22.95 -8.32
N LEU A 202 3.14 23.60 -9.01
CA LEU A 202 4.25 22.93 -9.70
C LEU A 202 5.17 22.22 -8.71
N GLU A 203 5.60 22.90 -7.65
CA GLU A 203 6.46 22.34 -6.60
C GLU A 203 5.83 21.10 -5.95
N MET A 204 4.54 21.16 -5.62
CA MET A 204 3.80 20.03 -5.07
C MET A 204 3.93 18.81 -5.98
N PHE A 205 3.60 18.91 -7.27
CA PHE A 205 3.66 17.75 -8.17
C PHE A 205 5.09 17.24 -8.42
N LEU A 206 6.09 18.12 -8.37
CA LEU A 206 7.51 17.72 -8.40
C LEU A 206 7.90 16.93 -7.14
N TYR A 207 7.49 17.39 -5.95
CA TYR A 207 7.74 16.69 -4.69
C TYR A 207 7.02 15.34 -4.62
N VAL A 208 5.79 15.28 -5.12
CA VAL A 208 5.02 14.03 -5.21
C VAL A 208 5.71 13.04 -6.16
N GLY A 209 6.20 13.49 -7.31
CA GLY A 209 6.98 12.67 -8.24
C GLY A 209 8.27 12.12 -7.62
N SER A 210 9.04 12.96 -6.94
CA SER A 210 10.26 12.55 -6.23
C SER A 210 9.97 11.53 -5.11
N THR A 211 8.85 11.71 -4.40
CA THR A 211 8.37 10.77 -3.39
C THR A 211 8.02 9.43 -4.02
N TYR A 212 7.30 9.42 -5.14
CA TYR A 212 6.99 8.22 -5.90
C TYR A 212 8.25 7.45 -6.31
N ASP A 213 9.25 8.14 -6.88
CA ASP A 213 10.49 7.51 -7.33
C ASP A 213 11.26 6.89 -6.17
N SER A 214 11.35 7.60 -5.05
CA SER A 214 12.03 7.13 -3.83
C SER A 214 11.34 5.90 -3.24
N GLN A 215 10.02 5.92 -3.11
CA GLN A 215 9.23 4.79 -2.59
C GLN A 215 9.35 3.56 -3.51
N THR A 216 9.28 3.78 -4.83
CA THR A 216 9.42 2.73 -5.84
C THR A 216 10.81 2.10 -5.81
N TYR A 217 11.85 2.92 -5.67
CA TYR A 217 13.23 2.43 -5.55
C TYR A 217 13.41 1.54 -4.31
N VAL A 218 13.03 2.04 -3.13
CA VAL A 218 13.16 1.30 -1.86
C VAL A 218 12.37 -0.02 -1.92
N TYR A 219 11.14 0.02 -2.44
CA TYR A 219 10.32 -1.18 -2.59
C TYR A 219 10.96 -2.21 -3.52
N LYS A 220 11.46 -1.80 -4.69
CA LYS A 220 12.12 -2.71 -5.64
C LYS A 220 13.35 -3.37 -5.03
N GLN A 221 14.15 -2.64 -4.25
CA GLN A 221 15.31 -3.22 -3.56
C GLN A 221 14.90 -4.22 -2.48
N ASN A 222 13.92 -3.87 -1.65
CA ASN A 222 13.50 -4.70 -0.51
C ASN A 222 12.65 -5.92 -0.91
N SER A 223 11.94 -5.85 -2.04
CA SER A 223 11.13 -6.96 -2.56
C SER A 223 11.92 -7.93 -3.45
N LYS A 224 13.09 -7.52 -3.94
CA LYS A 224 13.92 -8.32 -4.84
C LYS A 224 14.21 -9.69 -4.24
N ASN A 225 13.80 -10.73 -4.96
CA ASN A 225 13.97 -12.13 -4.56
C ASN A 225 13.48 -12.47 -3.14
N ALA A 226 12.50 -11.73 -2.61
CA ALA A 226 12.00 -11.88 -1.25
C ALA A 226 13.14 -11.83 -0.19
N VAL A 227 14.10 -10.92 -0.37
CA VAL A 227 15.28 -10.80 0.50
C VAL A 227 14.92 -10.43 1.94
N MET A 228 13.91 -9.58 2.14
CA MET A 228 13.46 -9.18 3.48
C MET A 228 12.83 -10.37 4.19
N TYR A 229 11.95 -11.10 3.49
CA TYR A 229 11.35 -12.35 3.98
C TYR A 229 12.41 -13.34 4.48
N ARG A 230 13.43 -13.63 3.64
CA ARG A 230 14.48 -14.60 3.99
C ARG A 230 15.35 -14.14 5.15
N SER A 231 15.65 -12.84 5.22
CA SER A 231 16.42 -12.27 6.32
C SER A 231 15.68 -12.37 7.65
N VAL A 232 14.38 -12.02 7.67
CA VAL A 232 13.55 -12.11 8.87
C VAL A 232 13.38 -13.57 9.32
N TYR A 233 13.14 -14.49 8.38
CA TYR A 233 13.04 -15.91 8.73
C TYR A 233 14.33 -16.40 9.38
N TYR A 234 15.49 -16.12 8.77
CA TYR A 234 16.80 -16.51 9.29
C TYR A 234 17.07 -15.99 10.71
N LEU A 235 16.65 -14.77 11.04
CA LEU A 235 16.82 -14.22 12.39
C LEU A 235 16.01 -14.94 13.47
N ASN A 236 14.96 -15.67 13.08
CA ASN A 236 14.06 -16.35 14.00
C ASN A 236 14.30 -17.87 14.08
N VAL A 237 15.21 -18.41 13.25
CA VAL A 237 15.56 -19.84 13.24
C VAL A 237 17.06 -20.04 13.41
N SER A 238 17.45 -21.16 14.02
CA SER A 238 18.86 -21.44 14.34
C SER A 238 19.47 -22.56 13.49
N ASN A 239 18.76 -23.07 12.49
CA ASN A 239 19.06 -24.35 11.83
C ASN A 239 19.40 -24.23 10.33
N CYS A 240 19.57 -23.02 9.79
CA CYS A 240 19.89 -22.83 8.38
C CYS A 240 20.86 -21.66 8.15
N LYS A 241 21.62 -21.72 7.05
CA LYS A 241 22.44 -20.59 6.59
C LYS A 241 21.55 -19.55 5.93
N ARG A 242 21.88 -18.26 6.08
CA ARG A 242 21.15 -17.14 5.44
C ARG A 242 20.91 -17.35 3.93
N SER A 243 21.85 -17.98 3.23
CA SER A 243 21.78 -18.33 1.80
C SER A 243 20.71 -19.36 1.42
N ASP A 244 20.27 -20.18 2.38
CA ASP A 244 19.44 -21.37 2.16
C ASP A 244 18.12 -21.35 2.96
N CYS A 245 18.03 -20.49 3.98
CA CYS A 245 16.81 -20.32 4.78
C CYS A 245 15.60 -19.88 3.94
N ALA A 246 14.46 -20.46 4.28
CA ALA A 246 13.14 -20.09 3.78
C ALA A 246 12.97 -20.14 2.25
N ARG A 247 13.80 -20.91 1.54
CA ARG A 247 13.83 -20.92 0.06
C ARG A 247 12.49 -21.29 -0.57
N GLN A 248 11.77 -22.25 0.01
CA GLN A 248 10.53 -22.77 -0.58
C GLN A 248 9.42 -21.72 -0.53
N SER A 249 9.18 -21.15 0.65
CA SER A 249 8.17 -20.10 0.84
C SER A 249 8.58 -18.79 0.15
N ALA A 250 9.87 -18.42 0.19
CA ALA A 250 10.37 -17.24 -0.51
C ALA A 250 10.22 -17.34 -2.03
N ALA A 251 10.48 -18.51 -2.63
CA ALA A 251 10.29 -18.73 -4.06
C ALA A 251 8.82 -18.58 -4.47
N LYS A 252 7.89 -19.07 -3.64
CA LYS A 252 6.46 -18.88 -3.87
C LYS A 252 6.09 -17.40 -3.80
N LEU A 253 6.53 -16.69 -2.75
CA LEU A 253 6.20 -15.29 -2.51
C LEU A 253 6.80 -14.35 -3.57
N ARG A 254 8.01 -14.64 -4.06
CA ARG A 254 8.71 -13.89 -5.12
C ARG A 254 7.89 -13.74 -6.40
N ASN A 255 6.96 -14.66 -6.68
CA ASN A 255 6.13 -14.56 -7.89
C ASN A 255 5.05 -13.46 -7.82
N TYR A 256 4.79 -12.92 -6.63
CA TYR A 256 3.70 -11.98 -6.37
C TYR A 256 4.19 -10.60 -5.91
N LEU A 257 5.39 -10.51 -5.33
CA LEU A 257 6.00 -9.27 -4.85
C LEU A 257 6.57 -8.30 -5.90
N PRO A 258 6.92 -8.65 -7.15
CA PRO A 258 7.38 -7.65 -8.11
C PRO A 258 6.16 -6.86 -8.61
N LEU A 259 5.66 -5.93 -7.79
CA LEU A 259 4.60 -5.00 -8.15
C LEU A 259 5.23 -3.77 -8.81
N ASN A 260 4.86 -3.50 -10.05
CA ASN A 260 5.33 -2.32 -10.77
C ASN A 260 4.19 -1.33 -10.95
N ALA A 261 4.49 -0.08 -10.61
CA ALA A 261 3.71 1.06 -11.01
C ALA A 261 4.38 1.75 -12.20
N GLN A 262 3.57 2.35 -13.06
CA GLN A 262 3.98 3.22 -14.15
C GLN A 262 3.55 4.63 -13.78
N PRO A 263 4.47 5.61 -13.80
CA PRO A 263 4.11 7.00 -13.57
C PRO A 263 3.35 7.55 -14.79
N PHE A 264 2.54 8.57 -14.56
CA PHE A 264 1.87 9.36 -15.57
C PHE A 264 2.39 10.79 -15.47
N TYR A 265 3.01 11.27 -16.55
CA TYR A 265 3.66 12.57 -16.57
C TYR A 265 3.02 13.54 -17.57
N LEU A 266 3.10 14.83 -17.25
CA LEU A 266 2.78 15.93 -18.16
C LEU A 266 4.06 16.67 -18.54
N ASN A 267 4.20 16.98 -19.83
CA ASN A 267 5.31 17.79 -20.33
C ASN A 267 4.91 19.26 -20.52
N ASN A 268 3.77 19.50 -21.18
CA ASN A 268 3.31 20.83 -21.51
C ASN A 268 2.06 21.15 -20.67
N VAL A 269 2.18 22.13 -19.78
CA VAL A 269 1.13 22.53 -18.83
C VAL A 269 0.68 23.94 -19.18
N ARG A 270 -0.62 24.17 -19.19
CA ARG A 270 -1.23 25.48 -19.47
C ARG A 270 -1.98 25.99 -18.26
N PHE A 271 -1.62 27.20 -17.84
CA PHE A 271 -2.33 28.00 -16.85
C PHE A 271 -3.06 29.15 -17.54
N PHE A 272 -4.05 29.73 -16.87
CA PHE A 272 -4.77 30.90 -17.36
C PHE A 272 -4.73 32.01 -16.31
N LEU A 273 -4.54 33.24 -16.76
CA LEU A 273 -4.49 34.44 -15.91
C LEU A 273 -5.31 35.56 -16.53
N SER A 274 -5.62 36.59 -15.73
CA SER A 274 -6.28 37.81 -16.18
C SER A 274 -5.48 39.03 -15.72
N ASP A 275 -5.56 40.16 -16.43
CA ASP A 275 -4.97 41.42 -15.97
C ASP A 275 -5.99 42.54 -16.18
N SER A 276 -6.23 43.33 -15.14
CA SER A 276 -7.10 44.53 -15.20
C SER A 276 -6.30 45.82 -15.16
N SER A 277 -4.97 45.73 -15.01
CA SER A 277 -4.08 46.86 -14.69
C SER A 277 -3.29 47.38 -15.88
N ARG A 278 -3.22 46.66 -17.01
CA ARG A 278 -2.53 47.12 -18.21
C ARG A 278 -3.49 47.82 -19.18
N SER A 279 -3.36 49.13 -19.20
CA SER A 279 -3.92 50.05 -20.19
C SER A 279 -3.89 49.47 -21.61
N GLY A 280 -5.09 49.30 -22.20
CA GLY A 280 -5.28 49.01 -23.61
C GLY A 280 -5.15 47.53 -23.99
N ALA A 281 -6.30 46.90 -24.28
CA ALA A 281 -6.46 45.67 -25.09
C ALA A 281 -6.41 44.27 -24.43
N HIS A 282 -6.32 44.11 -23.11
CA HIS A 282 -6.50 42.78 -22.48
C HIS A 282 -7.72 42.72 -21.56
N TYR A 283 -8.91 42.63 -22.16
CA TYR A 283 -10.10 42.10 -21.49
C TYR A 283 -10.18 40.61 -21.80
N GLY A 284 -9.89 39.74 -20.82
CA GLY A 284 -10.05 38.29 -20.95
C GLY A 284 -8.88 37.45 -20.43
N ALA A 285 -9.10 36.15 -20.32
CA ALA A 285 -8.08 35.20 -19.92
C ALA A 285 -6.99 35.07 -20.99
N TYR A 286 -5.73 35.01 -20.56
CA TYR A 286 -4.59 34.72 -21.42
C TYR A 286 -3.82 33.49 -20.93
N ASN A 287 -3.14 32.83 -21.87
CA ASN A 287 -2.42 31.59 -21.61
C ASN A 287 -1.06 31.89 -20.99
N LEU A 288 -0.74 31.17 -19.92
CA LEU A 288 0.60 31.01 -19.40
C LEU A 288 1.02 29.56 -19.65
N ASP A 289 1.73 29.35 -20.75
CA ASP A 289 2.21 28.06 -21.20
C ASP A 289 3.57 27.75 -20.58
N PHE A 290 3.67 26.59 -19.93
CA PHE A 290 4.86 26.15 -19.22
C PHE A 290 5.32 24.76 -19.69
N ASN A 291 6.50 24.70 -20.31
CA ASN A 291 7.10 23.45 -20.77
C ASN A 291 8.03 22.92 -19.67
N MET A 292 7.65 21.81 -19.06
CA MET A 292 8.34 21.26 -17.89
C MET A 292 9.79 20.84 -18.22
N GLU A 293 10.02 20.22 -19.37
CA GLU A 293 11.36 19.81 -19.79
C GLU A 293 12.25 21.02 -20.14
N GLU A 294 11.70 22.05 -20.76
CA GLU A 294 12.48 23.25 -21.10
C GLU A 294 12.80 24.08 -19.87
N ASN A 295 11.81 24.33 -19.02
CA ASN A 295 11.89 25.25 -17.88
C ASN A 295 12.48 24.61 -16.61
N VAL A 296 12.18 23.33 -16.34
CA VAL A 296 12.54 22.64 -15.07
C VAL A 296 13.40 21.40 -15.30
N LYS A 297 13.67 21.01 -16.56
CA LYS A 297 14.49 19.84 -16.92
C LYS A 297 13.95 18.52 -16.36
N THR A 298 12.64 18.44 -16.15
CA THR A 298 11.95 17.25 -15.66
C THR A 298 10.50 17.26 -16.14
N LYS A 299 9.77 16.15 -16.01
CA LYS A 299 8.33 16.09 -16.31
C LYS A 299 7.50 16.25 -15.04
N MET A 300 6.29 16.79 -15.15
CA MET A 300 5.39 16.95 -14.00
C MET A 300 4.64 15.64 -13.73
N PHE A 301 4.89 15.00 -12.59
CA PHE A 301 4.14 13.81 -12.16
C PHE A 301 2.67 14.18 -11.94
N GLN A 302 1.74 13.28 -12.23
CA GLN A 302 0.32 13.44 -11.86
C GLN A 302 -0.15 12.33 -10.94
N PHE A 303 0.08 11.08 -11.34
CA PHE A 303 -0.26 9.88 -10.59
C PHE A 303 0.53 8.70 -11.15
N ALA A 304 0.42 7.53 -10.53
CA ALA A 304 0.99 6.28 -10.99
C ALA A 304 -0.05 5.17 -11.01
N TYR A 305 0.01 4.27 -11.98
CA TYR A 305 -0.95 3.17 -12.11
C TYR A 305 -0.23 1.82 -12.20
N LEU A 306 -0.89 0.76 -11.74
CA LEU A 306 -0.30 -0.58 -11.75
C LEU A 306 -0.33 -1.19 -13.16
N ASP A 307 0.78 -1.77 -13.58
CA ASP A 307 0.82 -2.51 -14.85
C ASP A 307 -0.17 -3.71 -14.83
N PRO A 308 -0.61 -4.21 -16.00
CA PRO A 308 -1.58 -5.32 -16.05
C PRO A 308 -1.14 -6.57 -15.29
N GLY A 309 0.15 -6.90 -15.31
CA GLY A 309 0.71 -8.06 -14.61
C GLY A 309 0.64 -7.91 -13.09
N SER A 310 0.92 -6.72 -12.58
CA SER A 310 0.90 -6.36 -11.17
C SER A 310 -0.53 -6.33 -10.65
N ARG A 311 -1.49 -5.81 -11.44
CA ARG A 311 -2.94 -5.93 -11.12
C ARG A 311 -3.39 -7.37 -11.01
N SER A 312 -2.98 -8.24 -11.95
CA SER A 312 -3.32 -9.66 -11.90
C SER A 312 -2.71 -10.36 -10.68
N ARG A 313 -1.43 -10.11 -10.39
CA ARG A 313 -0.77 -10.62 -9.18
C ARG A 313 -1.46 -10.14 -7.91
N LEU A 314 -1.84 -8.87 -7.85
CA LEU A 314 -2.49 -8.27 -6.68
C LEU A 314 -3.89 -8.84 -6.44
N ARG A 315 -4.68 -9.07 -7.51
CA ARG A 315 -5.95 -9.81 -7.42
C ARG A 315 -5.75 -11.20 -6.80
N GLN A 316 -4.75 -11.94 -7.27
CA GLN A 316 -4.41 -13.25 -6.70
C GLN A 316 -3.94 -13.14 -5.23
N PHE A 317 -3.15 -12.12 -4.90
CA PHE A 317 -2.69 -11.85 -3.54
C PHE A 317 -3.85 -11.56 -2.59
N GLY A 318 -4.91 -10.93 -3.10
CA GLY A 318 -6.14 -10.64 -2.34
C GLY A 318 -6.92 -11.90 -1.95
N HIS A 319 -6.86 -12.97 -2.73
CA HIS A 319 -7.45 -14.26 -2.36
C HIS A 319 -6.60 -15.03 -1.34
N GLY A 320 -5.30 -14.75 -1.32
CA GLY A 320 -4.34 -15.30 -0.38
C GLY A 320 -3.37 -16.29 -1.00
N ILE A 321 -2.15 -16.28 -0.46
CA ILE A 321 -1.04 -17.10 -0.93
C ILE A 321 -0.65 -18.04 0.20
N LEU A 322 -0.78 -19.34 -0.06
CA LEU A 322 -0.29 -20.36 0.85
C LEU A 322 1.22 -20.47 0.75
N LEU A 323 1.90 -20.11 1.83
CA LEU A 323 3.33 -20.31 2.03
C LEU A 323 3.53 -21.60 2.81
N LYS A 324 4.45 -22.45 2.37
CA LYS A 324 4.86 -23.67 3.04
C LYS A 324 6.37 -23.67 3.18
N GLN A 325 6.86 -24.07 4.35
CA GLN A 325 8.28 -24.21 4.60
C GLN A 325 8.55 -25.48 5.37
N ASN A 326 9.35 -26.36 4.77
CA ASN A 326 9.85 -27.54 5.46
C ASN A 326 10.90 -27.13 6.50
N TYR A 327 10.96 -27.86 7.61
CA TYR A 327 11.97 -27.65 8.65
C TYR A 327 12.54 -28.98 9.12
N THR A 328 13.71 -28.93 9.75
CA THR A 328 14.39 -30.10 10.32
C THR A 328 13.97 -30.27 11.78
N LEU A 329 13.53 -31.47 12.14
CA LEU A 329 13.18 -31.82 13.51
C LEU A 329 14.43 -31.93 14.37
N PRO A 330 14.35 -31.53 15.65
CA PRO A 330 15.44 -31.81 16.58
C PRO A 330 15.62 -33.33 16.73
N LYS A 331 16.87 -33.78 16.88
CA LYS A 331 17.17 -35.18 17.21
C LYS A 331 16.44 -35.58 18.49
N ASN A 332 15.70 -36.69 18.46
CA ASN A 332 15.07 -37.26 19.65
C ASN A 332 16.03 -38.21 20.39
N HIS A 333 15.76 -38.44 21.67
CA HIS A 333 16.52 -39.36 22.51
C HIS A 333 16.62 -40.78 21.95
N PHE A 334 15.61 -41.24 21.20
CA PHE A 334 15.55 -42.58 20.61
C PHE A 334 16.24 -42.69 19.24
N ASN A 335 16.85 -41.60 18.74
CA ASN A 335 17.48 -41.47 17.42
C ASN A 335 16.59 -41.94 16.24
N ILE A 336 15.27 -41.83 16.37
CA ILE A 336 14.32 -42.20 15.32
C ILE A 336 14.23 -41.07 14.29
N ASN A 337 14.53 -41.36 13.03
CA ASN A 337 14.39 -40.38 11.95
C ASN A 337 12.92 -40.22 11.53
N LEU A 338 12.23 -39.25 12.13
CA LEU A 338 10.84 -38.93 11.81
C LEU A 338 10.70 -38.14 10.49
N GLU A 339 11.78 -37.57 9.95
CA GLU A 339 11.73 -36.71 8.78
C GLU A 339 11.48 -37.49 7.48
N GLN A 340 12.07 -38.68 7.36
CA GLN A 340 11.86 -39.57 6.20
C GLN A 340 10.39 -39.94 6.02
N LYS A 341 9.67 -40.15 7.13
CA LYS A 341 8.26 -40.57 7.10
C LYS A 341 7.29 -39.39 6.98
N TYR A 342 7.52 -38.30 7.72
CA TYR A 342 6.49 -37.26 7.91
C TYR A 342 6.76 -35.94 7.19
N LYS A 343 7.98 -35.67 6.70
CA LYS A 343 8.36 -34.44 5.98
C LYS A 343 7.75 -33.17 6.62
N PRO A 344 8.14 -32.85 7.86
CA PRO A 344 7.49 -31.81 8.66
C PRO A 344 7.59 -30.44 8.00
N PHE A 345 6.48 -29.70 8.03
CA PHE A 345 6.38 -28.37 7.47
C PHE A 345 5.49 -27.47 8.32
N VAL A 346 5.75 -26.17 8.22
CA VAL A 346 4.89 -25.09 8.69
C VAL A 346 4.24 -24.42 7.49
N ARG A 347 3.07 -23.82 7.70
CA ARG A 347 2.34 -23.13 6.64
C ARG A 347 1.69 -21.87 7.16
N THR A 348 1.39 -20.94 6.27
CA THR A 348 0.58 -19.76 6.57
C THR A 348 -0.02 -19.26 5.28
N THR A 349 -1.25 -18.78 5.32
CA THR A 349 -1.86 -18.08 4.19
C THR A 349 -1.75 -16.58 4.43
N VAL A 350 -1.00 -15.89 3.56
CA VAL A 350 -0.85 -14.44 3.62
C VAL A 350 -1.73 -13.77 2.57
N LYS A 351 -2.46 -12.75 2.97
CA LYS A 351 -3.29 -11.92 2.10
C LYS A 351 -2.83 -10.47 2.15
N LEU A 352 -2.85 -9.81 1.00
CA LEU A 352 -2.67 -8.37 0.87
C LEU A 352 -3.94 -7.85 0.24
N GLN A 353 -4.79 -7.17 1.01
CA GLN A 353 -6.14 -6.82 0.60
C GLN A 353 -6.40 -5.32 0.76
N CYS A 354 -7.21 -4.75 -0.12
CA CYS A 354 -7.84 -3.46 0.08
C CYS A 354 -9.36 -3.60 -0.09
N PRO A 355 -10.17 -2.64 0.42
CA PRO A 355 -11.63 -2.77 0.45
C PRO A 355 -12.35 -2.84 -0.90
N ARG A 356 -11.65 -2.77 -2.04
CA ARG A 356 -12.26 -2.71 -3.38
C ARG A 356 -12.31 -4.07 -4.05
N ALA A 357 -13.34 -4.29 -4.86
CA ALA A 357 -13.68 -5.59 -5.47
C ALA A 357 -12.53 -6.28 -6.23
N ASN A 358 -11.68 -5.50 -6.92
CA ASN A 358 -10.56 -6.02 -7.72
C ASN A 358 -9.21 -5.97 -7.00
N ASN A 359 -9.21 -5.71 -5.68
CA ASN A 359 -8.01 -5.51 -4.89
C ASN A 359 -7.04 -4.46 -5.49
N ASN A 360 -7.59 -3.44 -6.15
CA ASN A 360 -6.83 -2.36 -6.77
C ASN A 360 -7.31 -1.02 -6.21
N CYS A 361 -6.51 -0.47 -5.30
CA CYS A 361 -6.71 0.80 -4.64
C CYS A 361 -5.59 1.82 -4.95
N VAL A 362 -4.80 1.60 -6.01
CA VAL A 362 -3.74 2.54 -6.42
C VAL A 362 -4.31 3.58 -7.41
N TRP A 363 -4.91 3.11 -8.50
CA TRP A 363 -5.48 3.94 -9.58
C TRP A 363 -6.49 3.08 -10.35
N PRO A 364 -7.63 3.61 -10.86
CA PRO A 364 -8.01 5.03 -11.04
C PRO A 364 -8.65 5.72 -9.84
N ASN A 365 -9.06 4.97 -8.83
CA ASN A 365 -9.65 5.58 -7.63
C ASN A 365 -8.80 5.16 -6.42
N PRO A 366 -7.86 6.04 -6.03
CA PRO A 366 -6.86 5.77 -5.01
C PRO A 366 -7.44 5.68 -3.60
N LEU A 367 -7.01 4.68 -2.84
CA LEU A 367 -7.41 4.47 -1.45
C LEU A 367 -6.26 3.81 -0.65
N PRO A 368 -5.60 4.54 0.27
CA PRO A 368 -4.45 4.04 1.02
C PRO A 368 -4.88 3.11 2.18
N LYS A 369 -5.55 2.00 1.87
CA LYS A 369 -6.12 1.04 2.84
C LYS A 369 -5.78 -0.42 2.54
N TYR A 370 -4.63 -0.68 1.92
CA TYR A 370 -4.08 -2.03 1.91
C TYR A 370 -3.76 -2.47 3.33
N ASN A 371 -4.18 -3.69 3.66
CA ASN A 371 -3.90 -4.37 4.90
C ASN A 371 -3.28 -5.75 4.63
N VAL A 372 -2.58 -6.27 5.63
CA VAL A 372 -1.99 -7.60 5.60
C VAL A 372 -2.75 -8.48 6.58
N THR A 373 -3.14 -9.66 6.13
CA THR A 373 -3.79 -10.66 6.99
C THR A 373 -3.03 -11.98 6.88
N LEU A 374 -2.80 -12.61 8.02
CA LEU A 374 -2.23 -13.94 8.12
C LEU A 374 -3.26 -14.93 8.64
N ALA A 375 -3.23 -16.14 8.10
CA ALA A 375 -3.98 -17.29 8.59
C ALA A 375 -2.98 -18.48 8.70
N PRO A 376 -2.35 -18.66 9.88
CA PRO A 376 -1.40 -19.73 10.16
C PRO A 376 -1.95 -21.14 9.94
#